data_AF-A0A9X1MV27-F1
#
_entry.id   AF-A0A9X1MV27-F1
#
_cell.length_a   1.000
_cell.length_b   1.000
_cell.length_c   1.000
_cell.angle_alpha   90.00
_cell.angle_beta   90.00
_cell.angle_gamma   90.00
#
_symmetry.space_group_name_H-M   'P 1'
#
loop_
_entity.id
_entity.type
_entity.pdbx_description
1 polymer ?
#
loop_
_entity_poly.entity_id
_entity_poly.type
_entity_poly.pdbx_seq_one_letter_code
_entity_poly.pdbx_strand_id
1 'polypeptide(L)'
;MTLAKRLVCTTKKLGFNREETIYTNALLLCSADASSINAALKKKGFNNIKELIKCSMEFFAEVTIPLSQPELIIAYSNGNTSPSAAKIFLDTFGLEETFYQQDSSRYKTTYSFIAKIGDLHVPVVGIRHMSRFKPDINNIRSAWDVQKTKLQQLNL
;
A
#
# COMPACT_ATOMS: atom_id res chain seq x y z
N MET A 1 17.07 12.36 -7.51
CA MET A 1 16.34 12.37 -6.21
C MET A 1 16.23 10.94 -5.70
N THR A 2 16.68 10.65 -4.47
CA THR A 2 16.63 9.31 -3.87
C THR A 2 15.20 8.87 -3.53
N LEU A 3 14.97 7.57 -3.30
CA LEU A 3 13.67 7.04 -2.87
C LEU A 3 13.21 7.70 -1.55
N ALA A 4 14.08 7.77 -0.54
CA ALA A 4 13.78 8.41 0.74
C ALA A 4 13.34 9.88 0.58
N LYS A 5 14.05 10.67 -0.24
CA LYS A 5 13.66 12.06 -0.54
C LYS A 5 12.30 12.12 -1.25
N ARG A 6 12.01 11.16 -2.13
CA ARG A 6 10.72 11.08 -2.84
C ARG A 6 9.58 10.75 -1.88
N LEU A 7 9.77 9.82 -0.96
CA LEU A 7 8.79 9.45 0.07
C LEU A 7 8.41 10.67 0.91
N VAL A 8 9.39 11.35 1.51
CA VAL A 8 9.15 12.54 2.34
C VAL A 8 8.50 13.67 1.53
N CYS A 9 8.94 13.90 0.30
CA CYS A 9 8.36 14.93 -0.57
C CYS A 9 6.90 14.62 -0.94
N THR A 10 6.58 13.36 -1.24
CA THR A 10 5.21 12.92 -1.55
C THR A 10 4.31 13.07 -0.32
N THR A 11 4.75 12.60 0.85
CA THR A 11 4.04 12.76 2.13
C THR A 11 3.71 14.23 2.40
N LYS A 12 4.70 15.12 2.35
CA LYS A 12 4.50 16.56 2.56
C LYS A 12 3.52 17.17 1.56
N LYS A 13 3.61 16.77 0.29
CA LYS A 13 2.70 17.26 -0.76
C LYS A 13 1.26 16.77 -0.58
N LEU A 14 1.05 15.66 0.11
CA LEU A 14 -0.30 15.18 0.43
C LEU A 14 -0.89 15.86 1.67
N GLY A 15 -0.11 16.68 2.39
CA GLY A 15 -0.54 17.40 3.58
C GLY A 15 -0.12 16.75 4.90
N PHE A 16 0.60 15.64 4.84
CA PHE A 16 1.05 14.89 6.01
C PHE A 16 2.45 15.33 6.47
N ASN A 17 2.69 15.24 7.77
CA ASN A 17 4.02 15.40 8.35
C ASN A 17 4.76 14.08 8.41
N ARG A 18 6.10 14.13 8.41
CA ARG A 18 6.93 12.93 8.44
C ARG A 18 6.79 12.20 9.77
N GLU A 19 6.66 12.97 10.85
CA GLU A 19 6.54 12.53 12.23
C GLU A 19 5.25 11.75 12.48
N GLU A 20 4.22 12.03 11.67
CA GLU A 20 2.89 11.41 11.72
C GLU A 20 2.72 10.33 10.64
N THR A 21 3.78 9.99 9.91
CA THR A 21 3.74 9.03 8.80
C THR A 21 4.54 7.78 9.12
N ILE A 22 3.89 6.63 9.03
CA ILE A 22 4.54 5.33 9.13
C ILE A 22 5.01 4.88 7.74
N TYR A 23 6.31 4.63 7.61
CA TYR A 23 6.90 4.01 6.42
C TYR A 23 7.23 2.55 6.71
N THR A 24 6.61 1.64 5.97
CA THR A 24 6.76 0.19 6.18
C THR A 24 6.72 -0.57 4.85
N ASN A 25 6.98 -1.88 4.90
CA ASN A 25 6.90 -2.79 3.77
C ASN A 25 5.67 -3.71 3.92
N ALA A 26 5.04 -4.08 2.81
CA ALA A 26 3.95 -5.06 2.83
C ALA A 26 4.42 -6.49 3.16
N LEU A 27 5.67 -6.81 2.84
CA LEU A 27 6.32 -8.06 3.23
C LEU A 27 7.30 -7.76 4.37
N LEU A 28 7.02 -8.29 5.57
CA LEU A 28 7.84 -8.06 6.75
C LEU A 28 9.01 -9.05 6.80
N LEU A 29 9.91 -8.92 5.82
CA LEU A 29 11.10 -9.74 5.67
C LEU A 29 12.29 -8.85 5.28
N CYS A 30 13.40 -9.01 5.98
CA CYS A 30 14.66 -8.38 5.57
C CYS A 30 15.28 -9.16 4.41
N SER A 31 15.39 -8.52 3.25
CA SER A 31 16.17 -9.00 2.10
C SER A 31 17.05 -7.86 1.56
N ALA A 32 18.14 -8.21 0.87
CA ALA A 32 19.01 -7.21 0.23
C ALA A 32 18.31 -6.49 -0.92
N ASP A 33 17.50 -7.23 -1.68
CA ASP A 33 16.71 -6.76 -2.81
C ASP A 33 15.49 -7.66 -3.04
N ALA A 34 14.64 -7.28 -4.01
CA ALA A 34 13.44 -8.02 -4.36
C ALA A 34 13.73 -9.43 -4.93
N SER A 35 14.82 -9.59 -5.69
CA SER A 35 15.25 -10.90 -6.22
C SER A 35 15.67 -11.87 -5.12
N SER A 36 16.14 -11.35 -3.99
CA SER A 36 16.64 -12.14 -2.86
C SER A 36 15.56 -12.59 -1.88
N ILE A 37 14.30 -12.19 -2.06
CA ILE A 37 13.19 -12.50 -1.15
C ILE A 37 13.03 -14.03 -0.98
N ASN A 38 13.04 -14.79 -2.08
CA ASN A 38 12.89 -16.25 -2.01
C ASN A 38 14.05 -16.94 -1.27
N ALA A 39 15.27 -16.43 -1.41
CA ALA A 39 16.42 -16.95 -0.68
C ALA A 39 16.32 -16.62 0.82
N ALA A 40 15.88 -15.41 1.16
CA ALA A 40 15.67 -14.98 2.54
C ALA A 40 14.52 -15.75 3.21
N LEU A 41 13.43 -16.02 2.49
CA LEU A 41 12.30 -16.84 2.94
C LEU A 41 12.77 -18.23 3.39
N LYS A 42 13.51 -18.94 2.53
CA LYS A 42 14.04 -20.28 2.84
C LYS A 42 14.92 -20.27 4.09
N LYS A 43 15.80 -19.27 4.24
CA LYS A 43 16.66 -19.12 5.42
C LYS A 43 15.87 -18.89 6.71
N LYS A 44 14.65 -18.37 6.63
CA LYS A 44 13.77 -18.08 7.77
C LYS A 44 12.73 -19.17 8.03
N GLY A 45 12.78 -20.28 7.29
CA GLY A 45 11.91 -21.43 7.51
C GLY A 45 10.50 -21.30 6.92
N PHE A 46 10.23 -20.27 6.11
CA PHE A 46 8.95 -20.17 5.39
C PHE A 46 8.89 -21.16 4.23
N ASN A 47 7.75 -21.82 4.05
CA ASN A 47 7.56 -22.80 2.98
C ASN A 47 7.38 -22.11 1.61
N ASN A 48 6.68 -20.98 1.58
CA ASN A 48 6.41 -20.22 0.37
C ASN A 48 6.06 -18.75 0.66
N ILE A 49 5.98 -17.93 -0.40
CA ILE A 49 5.66 -16.50 -0.30
C ILE A 49 4.25 -16.22 0.26
N LYS A 50 3.28 -17.13 0.05
CA LYS A 50 1.90 -16.92 0.53
C LYS A 50 1.84 -16.97 2.05
N GLU A 51 2.62 -17.85 2.67
CA GLU A 51 2.75 -17.94 4.12
C GLU A 51 3.33 -16.64 4.69
N LEU A 52 4.39 -16.07 4.07
CA LEU A 52 4.90 -14.75 4.48
C LEU A 52 3.88 -13.64 4.29
N ILE A 53 3.15 -13.63 3.17
CA ILE A 53 2.09 -12.62 2.92
C ILE A 53 1.06 -12.71 4.03
N LYS A 54 0.59 -13.92 4.35
CA LYS A 54 -0.39 -14.16 5.42
C LYS A 54 0.12 -13.60 6.76
N CYS A 55 1.29 -14.03 7.23
CA CYS A 55 1.84 -13.56 8.51
C CYS A 55 2.12 -12.05 8.51
N SER A 56 2.56 -11.49 7.38
CA SER A 56 2.75 -10.04 7.26
C SER A 56 1.41 -9.31 7.40
N MET A 57 0.38 -9.75 6.69
CA MET A 57 -0.94 -9.12 6.73
C MET A 57 -1.64 -9.32 8.08
N GLU A 58 -1.48 -10.46 8.75
CA GLU A 58 -1.91 -10.66 10.14
C GLU A 58 -1.28 -9.63 11.07
N PHE A 59 0.04 -9.40 10.98
CA PHE A 59 0.70 -8.34 11.75
C PHE A 59 0.16 -6.93 11.42
N PHE A 60 -0.19 -6.66 10.15
CA PHE A 60 -0.84 -5.40 9.80
C PHE A 60 -2.21 -5.27 10.47
N ALA A 61 -3.03 -6.32 10.40
CA ALA A 61 -4.39 -6.31 10.95
C ALA A 61 -4.43 -6.25 12.47
N GLU A 62 -3.54 -6.97 13.15
CA GLU A 62 -3.57 -7.11 14.61
C GLU A 62 -2.75 -6.04 15.33
N VAL A 63 -1.72 -5.48 14.68
CA VAL A 63 -0.77 -4.56 15.33
C VAL A 63 -0.73 -3.22 14.63
N THR A 64 -0.35 -3.20 13.34
CA THR A 64 -0.04 -1.94 12.66
C THR A 64 -1.27 -1.03 12.56
N ILE A 65 -2.39 -1.55 12.07
CA ILE A 65 -3.58 -0.74 11.79
C ILE A 65 -4.30 -0.30 13.07
N PRO A 66 -4.53 -1.14 14.09
CA PRO A 66 -5.15 -0.71 15.33
C PRO A 66 -4.36 0.37 16.08
N LEU A 67 -3.03 0.29 16.06
CA LEU A 67 -2.17 1.25 16.75
C LEU A 67 -1.98 2.56 15.97
N SER A 68 -2.03 2.52 14.64
CA SER A 68 -1.78 3.71 13.81
C SER A 68 -3.03 4.43 13.34
N GLN A 69 -4.19 3.73 13.26
CA GLN A 69 -5.47 4.26 12.78
C GLN A 69 -5.32 5.20 11.58
N PRO A 70 -4.72 4.73 10.47
CA PRO A 70 -4.31 5.61 9.40
C PRO A 70 -5.54 6.13 8.63
N GLU A 71 -5.56 7.43 8.32
CA GLU A 71 -6.59 8.01 7.45
C GLU A 71 -6.40 7.65 5.95
N LEU A 72 -5.18 7.22 5.59
CA LEU A 72 -4.79 6.90 4.23
C LEU A 72 -3.60 5.94 4.21
N ILE A 73 -3.69 4.89 3.38
CA ILE A 73 -2.56 4.02 3.05
C ILE A 73 -2.14 4.27 1.60
N ILE A 74 -0.88 4.61 1.37
CA ILE A 74 -0.31 4.62 0.01
C ILE A 74 0.46 3.32 -0.20
N ALA A 75 -0.06 2.44 -1.04
CA ALA A 75 0.56 1.16 -1.35
C ALA A 75 1.39 1.24 -2.64
N TYR A 76 2.69 0.99 -2.53
CA TYR A 76 3.60 1.09 -3.67
C TYR A 76 3.76 -0.23 -4.43
N SER A 77 4.11 -0.13 -5.70
CA SER A 77 4.47 -1.23 -6.61
C SER A 77 3.29 -1.76 -7.44
N ASN A 78 3.60 -2.07 -8.68
CA ASN A 78 2.72 -2.70 -9.67
C ASN A 78 3.54 -3.51 -10.70
N GLY A 79 4.68 -4.06 -10.29
CA GLY A 79 5.49 -4.89 -11.18
C GLY A 79 4.74 -6.16 -11.58
N ASN A 80 4.66 -6.46 -12.88
CA ASN A 80 3.91 -7.59 -13.45
C ASN A 80 4.41 -8.98 -13.03
N THR A 81 5.52 -9.10 -12.31
CA THR A 81 6.20 -10.39 -12.03
C THR A 81 6.25 -10.76 -10.54
N SER A 82 5.73 -9.94 -9.63
CA SER A 82 5.76 -10.21 -8.19
C SER A 82 4.56 -9.56 -7.50
N PRO A 83 4.04 -10.13 -6.41
CA PRO A 83 2.93 -9.54 -5.68
C PRO A 83 3.34 -8.14 -5.20
N SER A 84 2.61 -7.13 -5.65
CA SER A 84 2.86 -5.75 -5.23
C SER A 84 2.17 -5.45 -3.91
N ALA A 85 2.64 -4.45 -3.16
CA ALA A 85 1.98 -4.09 -1.90
C ALA A 85 0.50 -3.77 -2.12
N ALA A 86 0.19 -3.00 -3.17
CA ALA A 86 -1.18 -2.63 -3.48
C ALA A 86 -2.06 -3.84 -3.85
N LYS A 87 -1.53 -4.82 -4.60
CA LYS A 87 -2.26 -6.06 -4.89
C LYS A 87 -2.41 -6.95 -3.66
N ILE A 88 -1.37 -7.08 -2.83
CA ILE A 88 -1.44 -7.85 -1.58
C ILE A 88 -2.55 -7.28 -0.69
N PHE A 89 -2.60 -5.96 -0.51
CA PHE A 89 -3.65 -5.30 0.26
C PHE A 89 -5.04 -5.48 -0.36
N LEU A 90 -5.16 -5.33 -1.68
CA LEU A 90 -6.44 -5.52 -2.38
C LEU A 90 -6.95 -6.96 -2.21
N ASP A 91 -6.09 -7.95 -2.45
CA ASP A 91 -6.45 -9.38 -2.36
C ASP A 91 -6.77 -9.81 -0.91
N THR A 92 -6.21 -9.14 0.09
CA THR A 92 -6.35 -9.53 1.51
C THR A 92 -7.46 -8.78 2.24
N PHE A 93 -7.60 -7.48 1.97
CA PHE A 93 -8.46 -6.58 2.73
C PHE A 93 -9.41 -5.75 1.87
N GLY A 94 -9.23 -5.75 0.54
CA GLY A 94 -9.95 -4.83 -0.33
C GLY A 94 -11.44 -5.17 -0.46
N LEU A 95 -12.26 -4.12 -0.41
CA LEU A 95 -13.67 -4.17 -0.81
C LEU A 95 -13.76 -3.95 -2.32
N GLU A 96 -14.00 -5.01 -3.10
CA GLU A 96 -13.93 -4.98 -4.56
C GLU A 96 -14.87 -3.93 -5.19
N GLU A 97 -16.05 -3.73 -4.61
CA GLU A 97 -17.06 -2.74 -5.04
C GLU A 97 -16.56 -1.29 -4.93
N THR A 98 -15.55 -1.06 -4.09
CA THR A 98 -14.97 0.27 -3.88
C THR A 98 -13.81 0.57 -4.83
N PHE A 99 -13.34 -0.42 -5.60
CA PHE A 99 -12.24 -0.25 -6.53
C PHE A 99 -12.51 0.89 -7.52
N TYR A 100 -11.50 1.71 -7.76
CA TYR A 100 -11.56 2.84 -8.67
C TYR A 100 -10.22 3.06 -9.36
N GLN A 101 -10.24 3.05 -10.70
CA GLN A 101 -9.08 3.32 -11.53
C GLN A 101 -9.03 4.81 -11.89
N GLN A 102 -8.11 5.56 -11.27
CA GLN A 102 -7.91 6.99 -11.57
C GLN A 102 -7.11 7.21 -12.85
N ASP A 103 -6.05 6.43 -13.04
CA ASP A 103 -5.14 6.54 -14.19
C ASP A 103 -4.60 5.15 -14.52
N SER A 104 -4.79 4.68 -15.74
CA SER A 104 -4.34 3.36 -16.23
C SER A 104 -3.07 3.44 -17.09
N SER A 105 -2.48 4.63 -17.25
CA SER A 105 -1.29 4.83 -18.07
C SER A 105 -0.09 4.06 -17.50
N ARG A 106 0.81 3.63 -18.39
CA ARG A 106 2.02 2.88 -18.01
C ARG A 106 2.96 3.65 -17.08
N TYR A 107 2.87 4.98 -17.03
CA TYR A 107 3.80 5.82 -16.27
C TYR A 107 3.23 6.33 -14.95
N LYS A 108 1.90 6.50 -14.86
CA LYS A 108 1.23 7.13 -13.71
C LYS A 108 0.11 6.27 -13.13
N THR A 109 0.12 4.96 -13.38
CA THR A 109 -0.92 4.04 -12.89
C THR A 109 -1.26 4.34 -11.43
N THR A 110 -2.51 4.75 -11.21
CA THR A 110 -3.06 5.12 -9.90
C THR A 110 -4.45 4.52 -9.81
N TYR A 111 -4.70 3.79 -8.74
CA TYR A 111 -6.00 3.23 -8.42
C TYR A 111 -6.21 3.29 -6.91
N SER A 112 -7.44 3.06 -6.48
CA SER A 112 -7.80 3.13 -5.07
C SER A 112 -8.94 2.17 -4.75
N PHE A 113 -9.05 1.83 -3.47
CA PHE A 113 -10.10 1.00 -2.90
C PHE A 113 -10.16 1.26 -1.40
N ILE A 114 -11.21 0.79 -0.74
CA ILE A 114 -11.32 0.74 0.72
C ILE A 114 -10.84 -0.63 1.17
N ALA A 115 -9.91 -0.64 2.12
CA ALA A 115 -9.52 -1.86 2.83
C ALA A 115 -10.35 -1.98 4.11
N LYS A 116 -10.97 -3.14 4.32
CA LYS A 116 -11.61 -3.52 5.59
C LYS A 116 -10.62 -4.37 6.40
N ILE A 117 -10.15 -3.83 7.51
CA ILE A 117 -9.13 -4.44 8.37
C ILE A 117 -9.68 -4.50 9.79
N GLY A 118 -10.19 -5.66 10.18
CA GLY A 118 -11.05 -5.77 11.36
C GLY A 118 -12.30 -4.91 11.17
N ASP A 119 -12.56 -4.03 12.13
CA ASP A 119 -13.68 -3.08 12.08
C ASP A 119 -13.34 -1.76 11.38
N LEU A 120 -12.05 -1.51 11.12
CA LEU A 120 -11.59 -0.28 10.48
C LEU A 120 -11.71 -0.36 8.96
N HIS A 121 -12.14 0.75 8.37
CA HIS A 121 -12.20 0.94 6.92
C HIS A 121 -11.28 2.07 6.53
N VAL A 122 -10.26 1.74 5.74
CA VAL A 122 -9.17 2.67 5.41
C VAL A 122 -9.06 2.83 3.90
N PRO A 123 -9.07 4.07 3.38
CA PRO A 123 -8.72 4.34 1.99
C PRO A 123 -7.30 3.88 1.66
N VAL A 124 -7.17 3.07 0.61
CA VAL A 124 -5.89 2.65 0.05
C VAL A 124 -5.74 3.22 -1.35
N VAL A 125 -4.61 3.88 -1.62
CA VAL A 125 -4.23 4.35 -2.97
C VAL A 125 -3.00 3.59 -3.45
N GLY A 126 -3.19 2.79 -4.49
CA GLY A 126 -2.14 2.05 -5.18
C GLY A 126 -1.45 2.92 -6.22
N ILE A 127 -0.11 2.99 -6.16
CA ILE A 127 0.71 3.72 -7.13
C ILE A 127 1.91 2.91 -7.64
N ARG A 128 2.44 3.34 -8.78
CA ARG A 128 3.71 2.84 -9.34
C ARG A 128 4.85 2.86 -8.33
N HIS A 129 5.78 1.91 -8.47
CA HIS A 129 6.97 1.85 -7.63
C HIS A 129 7.82 3.13 -7.72
N MET A 130 7.98 3.81 -6.58
CA MET A 130 8.59 5.14 -6.51
C MET A 130 10.09 5.19 -6.80
N SER A 131 10.80 4.05 -6.82
CA SER A 131 12.21 4.05 -7.26
C SER A 131 12.36 4.35 -8.75
N ARG A 132 11.35 4.04 -9.56
CA ARG A 132 11.37 4.21 -11.02
C ARG A 132 10.46 5.34 -11.49
N PHE A 133 9.29 5.49 -10.88
CA PHE A 133 8.26 6.42 -11.34
C PHE A 133 8.03 7.53 -10.34
N LYS A 134 7.87 8.77 -10.83
CA LYS A 134 7.48 9.91 -10.00
C LYS A 134 5.95 9.83 -9.84
N PRO A 135 5.41 9.77 -8.61
CA PRO A 135 3.98 9.76 -8.42
C PRO A 135 3.35 11.09 -8.86
N ASP A 136 2.14 11.01 -9.38
CA ASP A 136 1.31 12.17 -9.66
C ASP A 136 0.44 12.48 -8.43
N ILE A 137 0.73 13.58 -7.75
CA ILE A 137 0.07 13.96 -6.50
C ILE A 137 -1.42 14.27 -6.74
N ASN A 138 -1.76 14.84 -7.90
CA ASN A 138 -3.16 15.17 -8.20
C ASN A 138 -3.98 13.90 -8.40
N ASN A 139 -3.41 12.89 -9.07
CA ASN A 139 -4.05 11.59 -9.19
C ASN A 139 -4.24 10.93 -7.81
N ILE A 140 -3.24 10.99 -6.93
CA ILE A 140 -3.37 10.42 -5.58
C ILE A 140 -4.47 11.11 -4.79
N ARG A 141 -4.52 12.45 -4.80
CA ARG A 141 -5.56 13.23 -4.10
C ARG A 141 -6.95 12.91 -4.64
N SER A 142 -7.13 12.94 -5.96
CA SER A 142 -8.40 12.61 -6.62
C SER A 142 -8.86 11.19 -6.27
N ALA A 143 -7.96 10.21 -6.32
CA ALA A 143 -8.28 8.83 -5.95
C ALA A 143 -8.67 8.71 -4.47
N TRP A 144 -7.97 9.41 -3.57
CA TRP A 144 -8.31 9.45 -2.15
C TRP A 144 -9.65 10.13 -1.89
N ASP A 145 -9.94 11.25 -2.55
CA ASP A 145 -11.21 11.98 -2.41
C ASP A 145 -12.40 11.11 -2.84
N VAL A 146 -12.27 10.33 -3.91
CA VAL A 146 -13.27 9.33 -4.31
C VAL A 146 -13.54 8.33 -3.19
N GLN A 147 -12.48 7.80 -2.55
CA GLN A 147 -12.66 6.81 -1.48
C GLN A 147 -13.22 7.42 -0.19
N LYS A 148 -12.92 8.68 0.13
CA LYS A 148 -13.58 9.38 1.25
C LYS A 148 -15.09 9.48 1.03
N THR A 149 -15.52 9.83 -0.19
CA THR A 149 -16.94 9.86 -0.54
C THR A 149 -17.58 8.48 -0.44
N LYS A 150 -16.92 7.43 -0.95
CA LYS A 150 -17.42 6.05 -0.83
C LYS A 150 -17.50 5.59 0.63
N LEU A 151 -16.51 5.94 1.44
CA LEU A 151 -16.48 5.58 2.86
C LEU A 151 -17.68 6.17 3.61
N GLN A 152 -18.04 7.43 3.34
CA GLN A 152 -19.23 8.08 3.89
C GLN A 152 -20.54 7.38 3.48
N GLN A 153 -20.57 6.77 2.29
CA GLN A 153 -21.76 6.06 1.78
C GLN A 153 -21.92 4.66 2.37
N LEU A 154 -20.86 4.09 2.98
CA LEU A 154 -20.92 2.77 3.59
C LEU A 154 -21.70 2.74 4.92
N ASN A 155 -22.23 3.89 5.39
CA ASN A 155 -22.96 4.02 6.66
C ASN A 155 -22.20 3.43 7.87
N LEU A 156 -20.89 3.60 7.88
CA LEU A 156 -19.99 3.20 8.97
C LEU A 156 -19.72 4.36 9.92
#